data_AF-A0A7Y7NPF5-F1
#
_entry.id   AF-A0A7Y7NPF5-F1
#
_cell.length_a   1.000
_cell.length_b   1.000
_cell.length_c   1.000
_cell.angle_alpha   90.00
_cell.angle_beta   90.00
_cell.angle_gamma   90.00
#
_symmetry.space_group_name_H-M   'P 1'
#
loop_
_entity.id
_entity.type
_entity.pdbx_description
1 polymer ?
#
loop_
_entity_poly.entity_id
_entity_poly.type
_entity_poly.pdbx_seq_one_letter_code
_entity_poly.pdbx_strand_id
1 'polypeptide(L)'
;MINFSRLFRISGSVAALSLVATAAYATSIVAIKTGDDIFIGTDSKMLIEKDVAVNQCKITKMNDTYLVFSGIPALPASSFNAYAIAEKSFAGKGPVNMRLDAFDKAVQGELQKAFEKLRTTDDKLFSRWYTDDVQTRVALQLLVAGVEKKGTVLAMLEYRIISGKSEPVKLKAIKQNIVTKPGSDQPKILFLGMQDAINDLMKKKDFFSDFDEVRNINEWINAEITAEPKLVGGPVDIIKISPKKTVWIQHKSECPEIDAPVVKPASKK
;
A
#
# COMPACT_ATOMS: atom_id res chain seq x y z
N MET A 1 -40.55 -62.31 -19.55
CA MET A 1 -40.50 -62.09 -18.09
C MET A 1 -39.04 -61.99 -17.66
N ILE A 2 -38.80 -61.14 -16.67
CA ILE A 2 -37.55 -60.89 -15.92
C ILE A 2 -36.57 -59.85 -16.53
N ASN A 3 -36.82 -58.64 -16.05
CA ASN A 3 -36.01 -57.43 -15.93
C ASN A 3 -34.84 -57.66 -14.94
N PHE A 4 -33.72 -56.90 -14.99
CA PHE A 4 -32.77 -56.53 -13.90
C PHE A 4 -31.44 -56.09 -14.55
N SER A 5 -31.24 -54.81 -14.89
CA SER A 5 -30.64 -53.75 -14.05
C SER A 5 -29.20 -54.02 -13.57
N ARG A 6 -28.26 -53.16 -13.97
CA ARG A 6 -27.42 -52.33 -13.07
C ARG A 6 -26.36 -51.54 -13.86
N LEU A 7 -26.69 -50.27 -14.08
CA LEU A 7 -25.75 -49.19 -14.36
C LEU A 7 -24.84 -48.97 -13.14
N PHE A 8 -23.55 -49.26 -13.24
CA PHE A 8 -22.55 -48.71 -12.32
C PHE A 8 -22.06 -47.38 -12.89
N ARG A 9 -22.73 -46.28 -12.50
CA ARG A 9 -22.19 -44.92 -12.65
C ARG A 9 -21.27 -44.68 -11.46
N ILE A 10 -19.96 -44.80 -11.67
CA ILE A 10 -18.96 -44.32 -10.73
C ILE A 10 -18.91 -42.80 -10.90
N SER A 11 -19.63 -42.08 -10.05
CA SER A 11 -19.51 -40.63 -9.89
C SER A 11 -18.17 -40.35 -9.20
N GLY A 12 -17.12 -40.12 -9.99
CA GLY A 12 -15.86 -39.60 -9.48
C GLY A 12 -16.05 -38.15 -9.03
N SER A 13 -16.12 -37.94 -7.72
CA SER A 13 -16.11 -36.62 -7.10
C SER A 13 -14.77 -35.94 -7.39
N VAL A 14 -14.75 -35.03 -8.36
CA VAL A 14 -13.64 -34.09 -8.54
C VAL A 14 -13.68 -33.13 -7.36
N ALA A 15 -12.87 -33.40 -6.33
CA ALA A 15 -12.58 -32.43 -5.29
C ALA A 15 -11.84 -31.26 -5.96
N ALA A 16 -12.56 -30.18 -6.24
CA ALA A 16 -11.97 -28.91 -6.65
C ALA A 16 -11.12 -28.40 -5.48
N LEU A 17 -9.81 -28.65 -5.56
CA LEU A 17 -8.83 -28.13 -4.64
C LEU A 17 -8.73 -26.62 -4.89
N SER A 18 -9.60 -25.85 -4.24
CA SER A 18 -9.55 -24.39 -4.24
C SER A 18 -8.25 -23.96 -3.58
N LEU A 19 -7.24 -23.68 -4.40
CA LEU A 19 -6.00 -23.03 -4.00
C LEU A 19 -6.35 -21.63 -3.51
N VAL A 20 -6.50 -21.48 -2.19
CA VAL A 20 -6.66 -20.17 -1.57
C VAL A 20 -5.30 -19.48 -1.62
N ALA A 21 -5.19 -18.45 -2.46
CA ALA A 21 -3.97 -17.68 -2.65
C ALA A 21 -3.70 -16.79 -1.43
N THR A 22 -2.51 -16.90 -0.85
CA THR A 22 -2.06 -16.04 0.25
C THR A 22 -1.16 -14.94 -0.30
N ALA A 23 -1.69 -13.76 -0.59
CA ALA A 23 -0.86 -12.64 -1.01
C ALA A 23 -0.34 -11.87 0.22
N ALA A 24 0.96 -11.98 0.50
CA ALA A 24 1.65 -11.10 1.44
C ALA A 24 2.27 -9.96 0.62
N TYR A 25 1.63 -8.79 0.60
CA TYR A 25 2.13 -7.64 -0.15
C TYR A 25 3.05 -6.81 0.74
N ALA A 26 4.32 -7.19 0.74
CA ALA A 26 5.38 -6.35 1.23
C ALA A 26 5.63 -5.20 0.25
N THR A 27 5.63 -3.97 0.76
CA THR A 27 5.98 -2.77 0.00
C THR A 27 6.95 -1.97 0.85
N SER A 28 8.01 -1.41 0.27
CA SER A 28 8.84 -0.41 0.93
C SER A 28 8.54 0.96 0.31
N ILE A 29 8.19 1.93 1.16
CA ILE A 29 7.86 3.30 0.76
C ILE A 29 8.76 4.25 1.54
N VAL A 30 9.37 5.18 0.82
CA VAL A 30 10.05 6.33 1.41
C VAL A 30 9.35 7.59 0.93
N ALA A 31 9.04 8.50 1.85
CA ALA A 31 8.62 9.85 1.50
C ALA A 31 9.51 10.89 2.18
N ILE A 32 9.94 11.89 1.43
CA ILE A 32 10.73 13.01 1.92
C ILE A 32 9.99 14.30 1.60
N LYS A 33 9.80 15.16 2.59
CA LYS A 33 9.31 16.54 2.40
C LYS A 33 10.39 17.53 2.78
N THR A 34 10.83 18.34 1.82
CA THR A 34 11.83 19.41 1.98
C THR A 34 11.19 20.72 1.54
N GLY A 35 10.81 21.58 2.49
CA GLY A 35 9.98 22.76 2.20
C GLY A 35 8.66 22.38 1.51
N ASP A 36 8.46 22.89 0.30
CA ASP A 36 7.29 22.60 -0.56
C ASP A 36 7.53 21.46 -1.56
N ASP A 37 8.72 20.88 -1.62
CA ASP A 37 8.96 19.71 -2.44
C ASP A 37 8.65 18.43 -1.65
N ILE A 38 8.00 17.48 -2.31
CA ILE A 38 7.77 16.13 -1.81
C ILE A 38 8.39 15.15 -2.80
N PHE A 39 9.17 14.21 -2.30
CA PHE A 39 9.69 13.07 -3.04
C PHE A 39 9.06 11.80 -2.47
N ILE A 40 8.56 10.93 -3.33
CA ILE A 40 8.01 9.63 -2.94
C ILE A 40 8.69 8.56 -3.76
N GLY A 41 9.33 7.62 -3.07
CA GLY A 41 9.94 6.44 -3.61
C GLY A 41 9.20 5.16 -3.24
N THR A 42 9.05 4.25 -4.18
CA THR A 42 8.49 2.91 -3.92
C THR A 42 9.26 1.83 -4.63
N ASP A 43 9.32 0.63 -4.03
CA ASP A 43 9.67 -0.57 -4.77
C ASP A 43 8.58 -0.93 -5.79
N SER A 44 8.86 -1.89 -6.69
CA SER A 44 7.96 -2.30 -7.76
C SER A 44 7.37 -3.69 -7.60
N LYS A 45 7.90 -4.52 -6.69
CA LYS A 45 7.53 -5.93 -6.64
C LYS A 45 6.14 -6.10 -6.06
N MET A 46 5.32 -6.88 -6.75
CA MET A 46 4.06 -7.40 -6.25
C MET A 46 4.08 -8.92 -6.39
N LEU A 47 3.61 -9.63 -5.37
CA LEU A 47 3.43 -11.08 -5.42
C LEU A 47 1.96 -11.38 -5.78
N ILE A 48 1.72 -11.88 -6.98
CA ILE A 48 0.39 -12.38 -7.35
C ILE A 48 0.26 -13.86 -6.95
N GLU A 49 -0.83 -14.51 -7.34
CA GLU A 49 -1.11 -15.91 -6.99
C GLU A 49 0.10 -16.83 -7.21
N LYS A 50 0.33 -17.74 -6.25
CA LYS A 50 1.46 -18.68 -6.22
C LYS A 50 2.84 -18.01 -6.13
N ASP A 51 2.90 -16.84 -5.47
CA ASP A 51 4.13 -16.09 -5.22
C ASP A 51 4.89 -15.71 -6.51
N VAL A 52 4.16 -15.56 -7.62
CA VAL A 52 4.73 -15.07 -8.87
C VAL A 52 5.00 -13.58 -8.71
N ALA A 53 6.26 -13.18 -8.82
CA ALA A 53 6.66 -11.79 -8.77
C ALA A 53 6.32 -11.09 -10.09
N VAL A 54 5.61 -9.97 -10.01
CA VAL A 54 5.37 -9.04 -11.11
C VAL A 54 5.80 -7.64 -10.70
N ASN A 55 6.18 -6.82 -11.69
CA ASN A 55 6.46 -5.41 -11.47
C ASN A 55 5.16 -4.61 -11.63
N GLN A 56 4.83 -3.78 -10.65
CA GLN A 56 3.65 -2.92 -10.68
C GLN A 56 3.99 -1.50 -10.21
N CYS A 57 3.37 -0.50 -10.82
CA CYS A 57 3.42 0.87 -10.32
C CYS A 57 2.64 0.98 -8.99
N LYS A 58 3.31 1.40 -7.91
CA LYS A 58 2.68 1.53 -6.59
C LYS A 58 2.24 2.96 -6.26
N ILE A 59 2.73 3.95 -7.00
CA ILE A 59 2.29 5.34 -6.91
C ILE A 59 1.12 5.55 -7.88
N THR A 60 -0.07 5.80 -7.34
CA THR A 60 -1.30 5.97 -8.10
C THR A 60 -1.74 7.42 -8.09
N LYS A 61 -2.01 8.01 -9.26
CA LYS A 61 -2.65 9.32 -9.37
C LYS A 61 -4.16 9.18 -9.33
N MET A 62 -4.81 9.91 -8.42
CA MET A 62 -6.27 10.06 -8.34
C MET A 62 -6.61 11.55 -8.40
N ASN A 63 -7.11 12.00 -9.55
CA ASN A 63 -7.32 13.41 -9.86
C ASN A 63 -5.99 14.21 -9.74
N ASP A 64 -5.90 15.14 -8.81
CA ASP A 64 -4.74 16.00 -8.52
C ASP A 64 -3.90 15.50 -7.32
N THR A 65 -4.14 14.27 -6.85
CA THR A 65 -3.49 13.69 -5.67
C THR A 65 -2.77 12.39 -6.03
N TYR A 66 -1.65 12.11 -5.37
CA TYR A 66 -0.86 10.88 -5.49
C TYR A 66 -0.99 10.05 -4.23
N LEU A 67 -1.24 8.77 -4.39
CA LEU A 67 -1.51 7.82 -3.33
C LEU A 67 -0.53 6.65 -3.42
N VAL A 68 -0.06 6.16 -2.27
CA VAL A 68 0.72 4.93 -2.16
C VAL A 68 0.18 4.11 -1.00
N PHE A 69 -0.02 2.81 -1.23
CA PHE A 69 -0.49 1.87 -0.23
C PHE A 69 0.61 0.89 0.20
N SER A 70 0.62 0.56 1.49
CA SER A 70 1.31 -0.62 2.04
C SER A 70 0.37 -1.38 3.00
N GLY A 71 0.73 -2.62 3.34
CA GLY A 71 -0.15 -3.54 4.06
C GLY A 71 -1.10 -4.24 3.10
N ILE A 72 -2.39 -4.37 3.45
CA ILE A 72 -3.37 -5.08 2.62
C ILE A 72 -4.39 -4.12 1.99
N PRO A 73 -4.11 -3.58 0.79
CA PRO A 73 -5.06 -2.73 0.11
C PRO A 73 -6.20 -3.51 -0.56
N ALA A 74 -6.11 -4.85 -0.68
CA ALA A 74 -7.20 -5.67 -1.19
C ALA A 74 -7.22 -7.07 -0.56
N LEU A 75 -8.40 -7.52 -0.12
CA LEU A 75 -8.66 -8.88 0.37
C LEU A 75 -9.82 -9.49 -0.44
N PRO A 76 -9.52 -10.27 -1.51
CA PRO A 76 -10.56 -10.89 -2.33
C PRO A 76 -11.51 -11.78 -1.52
N ALA A 77 -10.99 -12.49 -0.51
CA ALA A 77 -11.79 -13.35 0.36
C ALA A 77 -12.94 -12.61 1.07
N SER A 78 -12.82 -11.29 1.29
CA SER A 78 -13.84 -10.46 1.94
C SER A 78 -14.43 -9.38 1.03
N SER A 79 -14.11 -9.40 -0.27
CA SER A 79 -14.46 -8.35 -1.24
C SER A 79 -13.96 -6.95 -0.85
N PHE A 80 -12.96 -6.85 0.03
CA PHE A 80 -12.41 -5.57 0.44
C PHE A 80 -11.42 -5.06 -0.59
N ASN A 81 -11.54 -3.77 -0.96
CA ASN A 81 -10.65 -3.13 -1.93
C ASN A 81 -10.50 -1.64 -1.60
N ALA A 82 -9.39 -1.28 -0.94
CA ALA A 82 -9.03 0.09 -0.59
C ALA A 82 -8.83 0.99 -1.81
N TYR A 83 -8.36 0.45 -2.95
CA TYR A 83 -8.21 1.24 -4.18
C TYR A 83 -9.56 1.74 -4.69
N ALA A 84 -10.60 0.89 -4.68
CA ALA A 84 -11.95 1.27 -5.10
C ALA A 84 -12.60 2.29 -4.16
N ILE A 85 -12.31 2.20 -2.85
CA ILE A 85 -12.75 3.19 -1.86
C ILE A 85 -12.03 4.52 -2.11
N ALA A 86 -10.70 4.49 -2.32
CA ALA A 86 -9.90 5.66 -2.60
C ALA A 86 -10.31 6.35 -3.90
N GLU A 87 -10.58 5.61 -4.98
CA GLU A 87 -11.07 6.18 -6.23
C GLU A 87 -12.32 7.04 -6.00
N LYS A 88 -13.28 6.55 -5.21
CA LYS A 88 -14.50 7.28 -4.86
C LYS A 88 -14.21 8.48 -3.95
N SER A 89 -13.40 8.30 -2.92
CA SER A 89 -13.11 9.35 -1.93
C SER A 89 -12.25 10.48 -2.47
N PHE A 90 -11.39 10.20 -3.45
CA PHE A 90 -10.48 11.18 -4.07
C PHE A 90 -10.96 11.74 -5.40
N ALA A 91 -12.05 11.21 -5.98
CA ALA A 91 -12.69 11.76 -7.18
C ALA A 91 -13.33 13.15 -6.97
N GLY A 92 -13.63 13.52 -5.73
CA GLY A 92 -14.24 14.81 -5.39
C GLY A 92 -13.28 16.00 -5.51
N LYS A 93 -13.86 17.21 -5.52
CA LYS A 93 -13.11 18.46 -5.32
C LYS A 93 -12.88 18.69 -3.84
N GLY A 94 -11.81 19.41 -3.50
CA GLY A 94 -11.55 19.90 -2.15
C GLY A 94 -10.13 19.62 -1.68
N PRO A 95 -9.77 20.09 -0.48
CA PRO A 95 -8.46 19.84 0.11
C PRO A 95 -8.17 18.35 0.23
N VAL A 96 -6.90 17.96 0.10
CA VAL A 96 -6.40 16.59 0.27
C VAL A 96 -6.87 16.02 1.61
N ASN A 97 -6.81 16.81 2.67
CA ASN A 97 -7.20 16.35 4.01
C ASN A 97 -8.68 15.98 4.13
N MET A 98 -9.57 16.74 3.47
CA MET A 98 -11.01 16.45 3.45
C MET A 98 -11.30 15.14 2.70
N ARG A 99 -10.59 14.91 1.59
CA ARG A 99 -10.70 13.66 0.81
C ARG A 99 -10.14 12.46 1.57
N LEU A 100 -9.05 12.67 2.32
CA LEU A 100 -8.50 11.66 3.22
C LEU A 100 -9.46 11.34 4.38
N ASP A 101 -10.17 12.31 4.94
CA ASP A 101 -11.21 12.07 5.95
C ASP A 101 -12.39 11.27 5.37
N ALA A 102 -12.78 11.54 4.12
CA ALA A 102 -13.80 10.78 3.43
C ALA A 102 -13.37 9.33 3.18
N PHE A 103 -12.10 9.11 2.81
CA PHE A 103 -11.51 7.78 2.72
C PHE A 103 -11.52 7.07 4.08
N ASP A 104 -11.06 7.73 5.14
CA ASP A 104 -10.99 7.15 6.49
C ASP A 104 -12.36 6.63 6.96
N LYS A 105 -13.37 7.49 6.85
CA LYS A 105 -14.76 7.15 7.20
C LYS A 105 -15.29 5.95 6.41
N ALA A 106 -14.92 5.82 5.14
CA ALA A 106 -15.41 4.76 4.27
C ALA A 106 -14.67 3.43 4.49
N VAL A 107 -13.35 3.48 4.73
CA VAL A 107 -12.51 2.27 4.77
C VAL A 107 -12.58 1.55 6.11
N GLN A 108 -12.74 2.26 7.24
CA GLN A 108 -12.58 1.67 8.58
C GLN A 108 -13.50 0.47 8.83
N GLY A 109 -14.80 0.62 8.54
CA GLY A 109 -15.78 -0.44 8.75
C GLY A 109 -15.60 -1.62 7.80
N GLU A 110 -15.21 -1.38 6.55
CA GLU A 110 -14.98 -2.45 5.56
C GLU A 110 -13.69 -3.21 5.85
N LEU A 111 -12.61 -2.51 6.22
CA LEU A 111 -11.33 -3.09 6.62
C LEU A 111 -11.48 -3.97 7.87
N GLN A 112 -12.21 -3.48 8.89
CA GLN A 112 -12.45 -4.27 10.10
C GLN A 112 -13.21 -5.57 9.79
N LYS A 113 -14.28 -5.49 8.97
CA LYS A 113 -15.02 -6.68 8.53
C LYS A 113 -14.15 -7.64 7.71
N ALA A 114 -13.27 -7.10 6.88
CA ALA A 114 -12.34 -7.88 6.07
C ALA A 114 -11.39 -8.71 6.92
N PHE A 115 -10.76 -8.08 7.91
CA PHE A 115 -9.85 -8.77 8.83
C PHE A 115 -10.59 -9.70 9.79
N GLU A 116 -11.81 -9.39 10.22
CA GLU A 116 -12.62 -10.30 11.03
C GLU A 116 -13.00 -11.56 10.25
N LYS A 117 -13.36 -11.41 8.97
CA LYS A 117 -13.57 -12.56 8.08
C LYS A 117 -12.29 -13.35 7.94
N LEU A 118 -11.17 -12.68 7.64
CA LEU A 118 -9.87 -13.34 7.49
C LEU A 118 -9.48 -14.15 8.74
N ARG A 119 -9.65 -13.58 9.94
CA ARG A 119 -9.40 -14.23 11.24
C ARG A 119 -10.21 -15.51 11.42
N THR A 120 -11.46 -15.52 10.97
CA THR A 120 -12.39 -16.65 11.17
C THR A 120 -12.32 -17.69 10.05
N THR A 121 -11.84 -17.32 8.86
CA THR A 121 -11.79 -18.23 7.70
C THR A 121 -10.39 -18.73 7.35
N ASP A 122 -9.33 -18.01 7.72
CA ASP A 122 -7.93 -18.36 7.42
C ASP A 122 -6.99 -17.83 8.51
N ASP A 123 -6.94 -18.54 9.65
CA ASP A 123 -6.09 -18.16 10.79
C ASP A 123 -4.60 -18.09 10.40
N LYS A 124 -4.16 -18.93 9.45
CA LYS A 124 -2.77 -18.95 8.99
C LYS A 124 -2.42 -17.65 8.27
N LEU A 125 -3.27 -17.18 7.36
CA LEU A 125 -3.06 -15.91 6.67
C LEU A 125 -3.25 -14.72 7.62
N PHE A 126 -4.24 -14.75 8.52
CA PHE A 126 -4.43 -13.72 9.54
C PHE A 126 -3.20 -13.58 10.46
N SER A 127 -2.62 -14.70 10.88
CA SER A 127 -1.43 -14.72 11.75
C SER A 127 -0.21 -13.99 11.15
N ARG A 128 -0.11 -13.85 9.82
CA ARG A 128 0.99 -13.11 9.19
C ARG A 128 0.98 -11.63 9.53
N TRP A 129 -0.19 -11.09 9.88
CA TRP A 129 -0.40 -9.68 10.24
C TRP A 129 -0.42 -9.48 11.76
N TYR A 130 -0.19 -10.56 12.50
CA TYR A 130 -0.24 -10.59 13.93
C TYR A 130 1.14 -10.94 14.49
N THR A 131 1.86 -9.92 14.91
CA THR A 131 3.09 -10.03 15.70
C THR A 131 2.76 -9.86 17.18
N ASP A 132 3.65 -10.22 18.11
CA ASP A 132 3.39 -9.94 19.53
C ASP A 132 3.41 -8.43 19.84
N ASP A 133 4.18 -7.65 19.07
CA ASP A 133 4.23 -6.20 19.18
C ASP A 133 3.08 -5.52 18.41
N VAL A 134 2.11 -4.96 19.14
CA VAL A 134 0.99 -4.18 18.58
C VAL A 134 1.47 -3.05 17.67
N GLN A 135 2.65 -2.47 17.90
CA GLN A 135 3.17 -1.38 17.07
C GLN A 135 3.47 -1.83 15.63
N THR A 136 3.67 -3.12 15.40
CA THR A 136 4.02 -3.67 14.09
C THR A 136 2.83 -4.34 13.38
N ARG A 137 1.64 -4.37 14.01
CA ARG A 137 0.41 -4.95 13.44
C ARG A 137 -0.31 -4.00 12.49
N VAL A 138 0.39 -3.56 11.45
CA VAL A 138 -0.14 -2.64 10.44
C VAL A 138 -1.01 -3.40 9.44
N ALA A 139 -2.31 -3.11 9.44
CA ALA A 139 -3.27 -3.69 8.50
C ALA A 139 -3.24 -2.98 7.13
N LEU A 140 -3.19 -1.65 7.17
CA LEU A 140 -3.23 -0.80 5.98
C LEU A 140 -2.53 0.52 6.29
N GLN A 141 -1.73 1.00 5.35
CA GLN A 141 -1.11 2.30 5.35
C GLN A 141 -1.39 2.97 4.01
N LEU A 142 -1.69 4.26 4.06
CA LEU A 142 -1.92 5.12 2.92
C LEU A 142 -1.10 6.40 3.09
N LEU A 143 -0.18 6.63 2.16
CA LEU A 143 0.49 7.90 1.98
C LEU A 143 -0.24 8.71 0.90
N VAL A 144 -0.48 10.00 1.17
CA VAL A 144 -1.19 10.90 0.26
C VAL A 144 -0.39 12.17 0.08
N ALA A 145 -0.18 12.57 -1.17
CA ALA A 145 0.49 13.82 -1.51
C ALA A 145 -0.24 14.59 -2.61
N GLY A 146 -0.25 15.92 -2.52
CA GLY A 146 -0.89 16.76 -3.53
C GLY A 146 -0.43 18.21 -3.46
N VAL A 147 -0.80 18.99 -4.48
CA VAL A 147 -0.54 20.43 -4.53
C VAL A 147 -1.83 21.17 -4.16
N GLU A 148 -1.75 22.07 -3.19
CA GLU A 148 -2.83 22.96 -2.81
C GLU A 148 -2.42 24.44 -2.97
N LYS A 149 -3.37 25.37 -2.78
CA LYS A 149 -3.11 26.81 -2.90
C LYS A 149 -1.97 27.34 -2.03
N LYS A 150 -1.71 26.67 -0.88
CA LYS A 150 -0.71 27.09 0.11
C LYS A 150 0.61 26.30 0.03
N GLY A 151 0.82 25.52 -1.03
CA GLY A 151 1.99 24.66 -1.16
C GLY A 151 1.61 23.19 -1.26
N THR A 152 2.54 22.29 -0.98
CA THR A 152 2.29 20.85 -1.05
C THR A 152 1.81 20.27 0.26
N VAL A 153 0.87 19.34 0.19
CA VAL A 153 0.37 18.56 1.33
C VAL A 153 0.94 17.15 1.24
N LEU A 154 1.46 16.66 2.36
CA LEU A 154 1.83 15.27 2.58
C LEU A 154 1.11 14.79 3.86
N ALA A 155 0.38 13.70 3.75
CA ALA A 155 -0.33 13.10 4.88
C ALA A 155 -0.20 11.58 4.87
N MET A 156 -0.25 10.99 6.05
CA MET A 156 -0.28 9.55 6.25
C MET A 156 -1.55 9.18 7.02
N LEU A 157 -2.14 8.04 6.64
CA LEU A 157 -3.20 7.37 7.37
C LEU A 157 -2.84 5.90 7.52
N GLU A 158 -2.94 5.39 8.75
CA GLU A 158 -2.54 4.04 9.11
C GLU A 158 -3.60 3.37 9.98
N TYR A 159 -3.86 2.09 9.73
CA TYR A 159 -4.74 1.24 10.52
C TYR A 159 -3.95 0.12 11.17
N ARG A 160 -4.00 0.03 12.50
CA ARG A 160 -3.39 -1.05 13.28
C ARG A 160 -4.41 -1.97 13.89
N ILE A 161 -4.12 -3.26 13.92
CA ILE A 161 -4.90 -4.24 14.69
C ILE A 161 -4.47 -4.14 16.15
N ILE A 162 -5.40 -3.76 17.03
CA ILE A 162 -5.13 -3.57 18.46
C ILE A 162 -5.71 -4.68 19.35
N SER A 163 -6.52 -5.57 18.79
CA SER A 163 -7.13 -6.69 19.53
C SER A 163 -6.19 -7.88 19.69
N GLY A 164 -6.53 -8.79 20.61
CA GLY A 164 -5.97 -10.14 20.70
C GLY A 164 -6.14 -10.95 19.41
N LYS A 165 -5.26 -11.93 19.14
CA LYS A 165 -5.35 -12.79 17.93
C LYS A 165 -6.69 -13.55 17.90
N SER A 166 -7.11 -14.02 19.07
CA SER A 166 -8.35 -14.78 19.26
C SER A 166 -9.56 -13.91 19.58
N GLU A 167 -9.41 -12.59 19.61
CA GLU A 167 -10.48 -11.64 19.91
C GLU A 167 -11.10 -11.07 18.63
N PRO A 168 -12.34 -10.54 18.68
CA PRO A 168 -12.89 -9.78 17.56
C PRO A 168 -11.96 -8.63 17.14
N VAL A 169 -11.76 -8.47 15.83
CA VAL A 169 -10.82 -7.48 15.28
C VAL A 169 -11.24 -6.06 15.68
N LYS A 170 -10.30 -5.34 16.30
CA LYS A 170 -10.41 -3.90 16.56
C LYS A 170 -9.28 -3.16 15.85
N LEU A 171 -9.62 -2.08 15.17
CA LEU A 171 -8.66 -1.23 14.47
C LEU A 171 -8.48 0.11 15.17
N LYS A 172 -7.25 0.61 15.20
CA LYS A 172 -6.92 2.00 15.55
C LYS A 172 -6.42 2.73 14.31
N ALA A 173 -7.08 3.82 13.96
CA ALA A 173 -6.62 4.74 12.92
C ALA A 173 -5.60 5.73 13.51
N ILE A 174 -4.53 5.99 12.78
CA ILE A 174 -3.51 7.00 13.09
C ILE A 174 -3.38 7.87 11.84
N LYS A 175 -3.75 9.14 11.96
CA LYS A 175 -3.64 10.14 10.89
C LYS A 175 -2.57 11.16 11.26
N GLN A 176 -1.69 11.48 10.32
CA GLN A 176 -0.64 12.46 10.54
C GLN A 176 -0.48 13.37 9.31
N ASN A 177 -0.51 14.68 9.54
CA ASN A 177 -0.07 15.67 8.57
C ASN A 177 1.44 15.86 8.70
N ILE A 178 2.15 15.81 7.58
CA ILE A 178 3.60 15.94 7.56
C ILE A 178 3.94 17.37 7.17
N VAL A 179 4.39 18.12 8.17
CA VAL A 179 4.76 19.52 8.02
C VAL A 179 6.25 19.70 8.29
N THR A 180 6.90 20.45 7.42
CA THR A 180 8.24 21.00 7.67
C THR A 180 8.08 22.26 8.52
N LYS A 181 9.07 22.54 9.37
CA LYS A 181 9.06 23.78 10.15
C LYS A 181 9.27 24.96 9.17
N PRO A 182 8.45 26.03 9.23
CA PRO A 182 8.69 27.20 8.39
C PRO A 182 10.11 27.74 8.57
N GLY A 183 10.80 27.98 7.45
CA GLY A 183 12.20 28.46 7.45
C GLY A 183 13.24 27.41 7.88
N SER A 184 12.88 26.13 7.95
CA SER A 184 13.80 25.03 8.22
C SER A 184 14.12 24.28 6.94
N ASP A 185 15.41 24.10 6.67
CA ASP A 185 15.90 23.24 5.58
C ASP A 185 15.93 21.75 5.99
N GLN A 186 15.61 21.43 7.24
CA GLN A 186 15.55 20.04 7.69
C GLN A 186 14.38 19.28 7.04
N PRO A 187 14.66 18.20 6.30
CA PRO A 187 13.64 17.38 5.66
C PRO A 187 12.82 16.60 6.71
N LYS A 188 11.58 16.28 6.37
CA LYS A 188 10.78 15.27 7.08
C LYS A 188 10.77 13.99 6.27
N ILE A 189 11.18 12.89 6.89
CA ILE A 189 11.31 11.58 6.26
C ILE A 189 10.25 10.65 6.86
N LEU A 190 9.58 9.88 6.01
CA LEU A 190 8.70 8.79 6.41
C LEU A 190 9.12 7.50 5.74
N PHE A 191 9.02 6.44 6.52
CA PHE A 191 9.17 5.06 6.08
C PHE A 191 7.84 4.35 6.35
N LEU A 192 7.28 3.69 5.33
CA LEU A 192 6.04 2.93 5.44
C LEU A 192 6.24 1.54 4.84
N GLY A 193 5.47 0.57 5.32
CA GLY A 193 5.63 -0.83 4.97
C GLY A 193 6.92 -1.43 5.54
N MET A 194 7.70 -2.14 4.71
CA MET A 194 8.97 -2.74 5.13
C MET A 194 10.06 -1.68 5.25
N GLN A 195 10.70 -1.66 6.42
CA GLN A 195 11.66 -0.61 6.82
C GLN A 195 12.76 -1.10 7.78
N ASP A 196 12.87 -2.40 8.04
CA ASP A 196 13.82 -2.93 9.02
C ASP A 196 15.27 -2.75 8.56
N ALA A 197 15.56 -3.02 7.28
CA ALA A 197 16.88 -2.81 6.70
C ALA A 197 17.21 -1.32 6.56
N ILE A 198 16.21 -0.47 6.29
CA ILE A 198 16.36 0.99 6.30
C ILE A 198 16.76 1.45 7.70
N ASN A 199 16.03 1.01 8.73
CA ASN A 199 16.32 1.37 10.11
C ASN A 199 17.73 0.96 10.54
N ASP A 200 18.19 -0.22 10.11
CA ASP A 200 19.55 -0.67 10.39
C ASP A 200 20.62 0.08 9.60
N LEU A 201 20.32 0.50 8.37
CA LEU A 201 21.20 1.33 7.56
C LEU A 201 21.35 2.74 8.16
N MET A 202 20.24 3.34 8.61
CA MET A 202 20.21 4.68 9.24
C MET A 202 21.03 4.75 10.54
N LYS A 203 21.22 3.62 11.25
CA LYS A 203 22.09 3.57 12.44
C LYS A 203 23.58 3.59 12.10
N LYS A 204 23.95 3.22 10.87
CA LYS A 204 25.35 2.96 10.46
C LYS A 204 25.94 4.06 9.59
N LYS A 205 25.10 4.85 8.93
CA LYS A 205 25.50 5.88 7.97
C LYS A 205 24.82 7.20 8.31
N ASP A 206 25.59 8.28 8.28
CA ASP A 206 25.03 9.63 8.36
C ASP A 206 24.52 10.04 6.97
N PHE A 207 23.20 10.15 6.85
CA PHE A 207 22.53 10.60 5.63
C PHE A 207 22.29 12.11 5.59
N PHE A 208 22.59 12.84 6.68
CA PHE A 208 22.19 14.23 6.84
C PHE A 208 23.28 15.25 6.52
N SER A 209 24.56 14.86 6.54
CA SER A 209 25.69 15.73 6.19
C SER A 209 25.73 16.12 4.71
N ASP A 210 25.21 15.26 3.83
CA ASP A 210 25.14 15.44 2.38
C ASP A 210 23.78 14.94 1.87
N PHE A 211 22.71 15.58 2.35
CA PHE A 211 21.35 15.09 2.13
C PHE A 211 20.93 15.27 0.66
N ASP A 212 20.67 14.15 -0.04
CA ASP A 212 20.15 14.12 -1.40
C ASP A 212 18.93 13.20 -1.45
N GLU A 213 17.76 13.73 -1.78
CA GLU A 213 16.50 12.99 -1.68
C GLU A 213 16.48 11.74 -2.57
N VAL A 214 16.99 11.84 -3.79
CA VAL A 214 16.87 10.80 -4.81
C VAL A 214 17.83 9.66 -4.52
N ARG A 215 19.09 9.98 -4.17
CA ARG A 215 20.09 9.02 -3.71
C ARG A 215 19.63 8.33 -2.45
N ASN A 216 19.17 9.08 -1.45
CA ASN A 216 18.76 8.52 -0.16
C ASN A 216 17.55 7.58 -0.33
N ILE A 217 16.53 7.97 -1.10
CA ILE A 217 15.40 7.08 -1.43
C ILE A 217 15.88 5.78 -2.10
N ASN A 218 16.76 5.88 -3.11
CA ASN A 218 17.29 4.70 -3.79
C ASN A 218 18.08 3.81 -2.83
N GLU A 219 18.98 4.37 -2.02
CA GLU A 219 19.79 3.59 -1.09
C GLU A 219 18.93 2.89 -0.03
N TRP A 220 17.95 3.59 0.55
CA TRP A 220 17.07 3.03 1.57
C TRP A 220 16.19 1.90 1.01
N ILE A 221 15.53 2.10 -0.14
CA ILE A 221 14.69 1.03 -0.72
C ILE A 221 15.56 -0.14 -1.21
N ASN A 222 16.75 0.11 -1.76
CA ASN A 222 17.66 -0.97 -2.15
C ASN A 222 18.19 -1.77 -0.95
N ALA A 223 18.27 -1.17 0.25
CA ALA A 223 18.58 -1.91 1.47
C ALA A 223 17.50 -2.96 1.77
N GLU A 224 16.22 -2.60 1.64
CA GLU A 224 15.11 -3.57 1.78
C GLU A 224 15.12 -4.61 0.67
N ILE A 225 15.37 -4.22 -0.59
CA ILE A 225 15.47 -5.17 -1.71
C ILE A 225 16.59 -6.20 -1.46
N THR A 226 17.71 -5.75 -0.89
CA THR A 226 18.86 -6.62 -0.60
C THR A 226 18.58 -7.54 0.58
N ALA A 227 17.96 -7.03 1.65
CA ALA A 227 17.65 -7.81 2.84
C ALA A 227 16.51 -8.81 2.58
N GLU A 228 15.48 -8.40 1.86
CA GLU A 228 14.23 -9.14 1.69
C GLU A 228 13.83 -9.27 0.20
N PRO A 229 14.69 -9.86 -0.65
CA PRO A 229 14.49 -9.93 -2.10
C PRO A 229 13.29 -10.80 -2.50
N LYS A 230 12.71 -11.57 -1.59
CA LYS A 230 11.47 -12.32 -1.84
C LYS A 230 10.23 -11.44 -1.76
N LEU A 231 10.32 -10.33 -1.04
CA LEU A 231 9.20 -9.51 -0.63
C LEU A 231 9.22 -8.13 -1.30
N VAL A 232 10.40 -7.53 -1.39
CA VAL A 232 10.62 -6.21 -2.00
C VAL A 232 11.45 -6.38 -3.27
N GLY A 233 11.25 -5.53 -4.28
CA GLY A 233 12.04 -5.63 -5.52
C GLY A 233 11.99 -4.40 -6.40
N GLY A 234 13.06 -4.20 -7.15
CA GLY A 234 13.19 -3.10 -8.11
C GLY A 234 12.35 -3.28 -9.39
N PRO A 235 12.35 -2.27 -10.28
CA PRO A 235 13.04 -0.99 -10.10
C PRO A 235 12.41 -0.13 -8.99
N VAL A 236 13.13 0.88 -8.52
CA VAL A 236 12.55 1.91 -7.63
C VAL A 236 11.89 2.97 -8.52
N ASP A 237 10.67 3.40 -8.21
CA ASP A 237 10.05 4.56 -8.86
C ASP A 237 10.12 5.75 -7.90
N ILE A 238 10.43 6.94 -8.42
CA ILE A 238 10.54 8.18 -7.64
C ILE A 238 9.79 9.29 -8.36
N ILE A 239 8.80 9.87 -7.68
CA ILE A 239 8.10 11.07 -8.13
C ILE A 239 8.48 12.27 -7.27
N LYS A 240 8.68 13.43 -7.90
CA LYS A 240 8.78 14.72 -7.25
C LYS A 240 7.49 15.51 -7.47
N ILE A 241 6.86 15.95 -6.39
CA ILE A 241 5.67 16.79 -6.38
C ILE A 241 6.06 18.15 -5.81
N SER A 242 5.84 19.21 -6.59
CA SER A 242 6.10 20.60 -6.18
C SER A 242 4.95 21.50 -6.61
N PRO A 243 4.81 22.73 -6.06
CA PRO A 243 3.78 23.67 -6.48
C PRO A 243 3.87 24.05 -7.96
N LYS A 244 5.08 23.99 -8.54
CA LYS A 244 5.33 24.37 -9.94
C LYS A 244 5.09 23.23 -10.91
N LYS A 245 5.52 22.02 -10.54
CA LYS A 245 5.50 20.85 -11.42
C LYS A 245 5.53 19.56 -10.62
N THR A 246 4.78 18.57 -11.09
CA THR A 246 4.99 17.18 -10.69
C THR A 246 5.75 16.47 -11.81
N VAL A 247 6.80 15.71 -11.46
CA VAL A 247 7.63 14.98 -12.42
C VAL A 247 8.04 13.62 -11.88
N TRP A 248 8.11 12.63 -12.76
CA TRP A 248 8.86 11.41 -12.51
C TRP A 248 10.35 11.75 -12.55
N ILE A 249 11.07 11.43 -11.47
CA ILE A 249 12.52 11.51 -11.40
C ILE A 249 13.13 10.19 -11.87
N GLN A 250 12.49 9.08 -11.47
CA GLN A 250 12.82 7.73 -11.88
C GLN A 250 11.49 7.00 -12.11
N HIS A 251 11.26 6.48 -13.30
CA HIS A 251 10.04 5.73 -13.61
C HIS A 251 10.33 4.48 -14.44
N LYS A 252 9.47 3.48 -14.31
CA LYS A 252 9.37 2.38 -15.28
C LYS A 252 8.23 2.62 -16.28
N SER A 253 8.30 1.96 -17.42
CA SER A 253 7.30 2.06 -18.50
C SER A 253 5.89 1.62 -18.09
N GLU A 254 5.77 0.81 -17.05
CA GLU A 254 4.52 0.28 -16.52
C GLU A 254 3.79 1.30 -15.61
N CYS A 255 4.48 2.39 -15.23
CA CYS A 255 3.84 3.50 -14.55
C CYS A 255 3.17 4.43 -15.56
N PRO A 256 1.95 4.93 -15.28
CA PRO A 256 1.29 5.89 -16.15
C PRO A 256 2.07 7.21 -16.18
N GLU A 257 2.07 7.86 -17.35
CA GLU A 257 2.55 9.23 -17.48
C GLU A 257 1.73 10.16 -16.58
N ILE A 258 2.37 11.19 -16.02
CA ILE A 258 1.73 12.14 -15.10
C ILE A 258 0.52 12.80 -15.74
N ASP A 259 0.60 13.12 -17.03
CA ASP A 259 -0.45 13.78 -17.79
C ASP A 259 -1.31 12.81 -18.61
N ALA A 260 -1.15 11.49 -18.40
CA ALA A 260 -2.02 10.52 -19.03
C ALA A 260 -3.48 10.80 -18.61
N PRO A 261 -4.43 10.88 -19.57
CA PRO A 261 -5.83 11.00 -19.22
C PRO A 261 -6.25 9.81 -18.37
N VAL A 262 -7.04 10.06 -17.32
CA VAL A 262 -7.58 9.01 -16.46
C VAL A 262 -8.42 8.08 -17.34
N VAL A 263 -7.92 6.87 -17.60
CA VAL A 263 -8.63 5.86 -18.37
C VAL A 263 -9.82 5.42 -17.54
N LYS A 264 -11.03 5.87 -17.92
CA LYS A 264 -12.25 5.42 -17.26
C LYS A 264 -12.37 3.90 -17.48
N PRO A 265 -12.58 3.10 -16.42
CA PRO A 265 -12.80 1.67 -16.60
C PRO A 265 -13.99 1.48 -17.54
N ALA A 266 -13.81 0.65 -18.57
CA ALA A 266 -14.87 0.36 -19.53
C ALA A 266 -16.10 -0.12 -18.76
N SER A 267 -17.21 0.61 -18.88
CA SER A 267 -18.46 0.21 -18.24
C SER A 267 -18.84 -1.16 -18.79
N LYS A 268 -18.80 -2.18 -17.94
CA LYS A 268 -19.39 -3.48 -18.28
C LYS A 268 -20.89 -3.22 -18.45
N LYS A 269 -21.35 -3.28 -19.70
CA LYS A 269 -22.77 -3.35 -20.04
C LYS A 269 -23.32 -4.73 -19.70
#